data_AF-A0A9Q9DB50-F1
#
_entry.id   AF-A0A9Q9DB50-F1
#
_cell.length_a   1.000
_cell.length_b   1.000
_cell.length_c   1.000
_cell.angle_alpha   90.00
_cell.angle_beta   90.00
_cell.angle_gamma   90.00
#
_symmetry.space_group_name_H-M   'P 1'
#
loop_
_entity.id
_entity.type
_entity.pdbx_description
1 polymer ?
#
loop_
_entity_poly.entity_id
_entity_poly.type
_entity_poly.pdbx_seq_one_letter_code
_entity_poly.pdbx_strand_id
1 'polypeptide(L)'
;MFLSFFPKPKLFFISFVVWSLVAIAFWYGEGEQLGAVFGMPPLPSDAPPIVGISAFWSPAFLWFYIYFALVTGLFAAFWYVYSPHRWQNWSILGSALILFVTYFQVQVSVAINNWYGPFWDLIQAAVSKSKVVTAEEFYGEIATFLAIALVAVAVAVMTRFFVSHYIFRWRTAMNEYYMAHWGKLRHIEGASQRVQEDTMRFSTTVEGLGVSLIDSVMTLIAFTPVLIRLSANVTELPIVGAIPYPLVTAAVLWSLFGTVFLAVVGIKLPGLEFRNQRVEAAYRKELVYGEDHADRAQPPTVADLFENVRRNYFRLYFHYLYFNIARIFYLQINNIFSLLILAPSIIAGKITLGALNQISGAFGQVTSSFQYLVSSWPTIVELLSIYKRLRAFEATIDEEPLPHIDQKFIEVGGEEELA
;
A
#
# COMPACT_ATOMS: atom_id res chain seq x y z
N MET A 1 0.91 16.88 -13.77
CA MET A 1 -0.20 16.21 -13.08
C MET A 1 -0.22 16.64 -11.63
N PHE A 2 0.89 16.41 -10.91
CA PHE A 2 1.07 16.84 -9.52
C PHE A 2 1.05 18.36 -9.32
N LEU A 3 1.53 19.14 -10.30
CA LEU A 3 1.54 20.61 -10.26
C LEU A 3 0.16 21.22 -10.06
N SER A 4 -0.89 20.53 -10.49
CA SER A 4 -2.27 21.00 -10.35
C SER A 4 -2.76 21.01 -8.90
N PHE A 5 -2.23 20.13 -8.04
CA PHE A 5 -2.77 19.88 -6.70
C PHE A 5 -1.78 20.20 -5.57
N PHE A 6 -0.49 19.90 -5.78
CA PHE A 6 0.57 20.14 -4.81
C PHE A 6 1.39 21.40 -5.16
N PRO A 7 1.72 22.25 -4.17
CA PRO A 7 2.59 23.39 -4.40
C PRO A 7 4.00 22.91 -4.79
N LYS A 8 4.56 23.38 -5.91
CA LYS A 8 5.93 23.02 -6.37
C LYS A 8 6.32 21.54 -6.10
N PRO A 9 5.69 20.56 -6.77
CA PRO A 9 5.70 19.15 -6.36
C PRO A 9 7.07 18.54 -6.07
N LYS A 10 8.09 18.83 -6.90
CA LYS A 10 9.46 18.30 -6.68
C LYS A 10 10.00 18.73 -5.31
N LEU A 11 9.91 20.02 -4.99
CA LEU A 11 10.36 20.55 -3.71
C LEU A 11 9.45 20.08 -2.56
N PHE A 12 8.14 20.03 -2.78
CA PHE A 12 7.19 19.56 -1.78
C PHE A 12 7.46 18.13 -1.35
N PHE A 13 7.52 17.17 -2.28
CA PHE A 13 7.75 15.77 -1.95
C PHE A 13 9.14 15.52 -1.35
N ILE A 14 10.19 16.18 -1.85
CA ILE A 14 11.53 16.07 -1.25
C ILE A 14 11.51 16.62 0.18
N SER A 15 10.94 17.81 0.40
CA SER A 15 10.84 18.40 1.74
C SER A 15 9.98 17.55 2.68
N PHE A 16 8.90 16.95 2.18
CA PHE A 16 8.04 16.04 2.95
C PHE A 16 8.81 14.80 3.40
N VAL A 17 9.56 14.16 2.50
CA VAL A 17 10.37 12.98 2.85
C VAL A 17 11.42 13.35 3.89
N VAL A 18 12.18 14.43 3.67
CA VAL A 18 13.22 14.88 4.61
C VAL A 18 12.62 15.24 5.97
N TRP A 19 11.55 16.04 5.98
CA TRP A 19 10.87 16.45 7.21
C TRP A 19 10.28 15.26 7.96
N SER A 20 9.67 14.32 7.25
CA SER A 20 9.13 13.09 7.85
C SER A 20 10.23 12.23 8.46
N LEU A 21 11.37 12.06 7.77
CA LEU A 21 12.51 11.33 8.31
C LEU A 21 13.07 12.00 9.57
N VAL A 22 13.21 13.33 9.56
CA VAL A 22 13.65 14.09 10.75
C VAL A 22 12.65 13.93 11.90
N ALA A 23 11.36 14.05 11.64
CA ALA A 23 10.32 13.89 12.65
C ALA A 23 10.26 12.46 13.21
N ILE A 24 10.45 11.45 12.37
CA ILE A 24 10.51 10.04 12.79
C ILE A 24 11.76 9.80 13.64
N ALA A 25 12.93 10.27 13.18
CA ALA A 25 14.18 10.13 13.92
C ALA A 25 14.13 10.85 15.27
N PHE A 26 13.53 12.05 15.31
CA PHE A 26 13.31 12.76 16.56
C PHE A 26 12.37 12.01 17.49
N TRP A 27 11.24 11.50 16.98
CA TRP A 27 10.27 10.75 17.78
C TRP A 27 10.90 9.54 18.46
N TYR A 28 11.59 8.68 17.70
CA TYR A 28 12.23 7.47 18.23
C TYR A 28 13.55 7.72 18.98
N GLY A 29 14.13 8.93 18.89
CA GLY A 29 15.30 9.32 19.68
C GLY A 29 14.90 9.85 21.06
N GLU A 30 14.23 11.00 21.08
CA GLU A 30 13.94 11.77 22.30
C GLU A 30 12.46 12.17 22.41
N GLY A 31 11.77 12.32 21.27
CA GLY A 31 10.42 12.86 21.18
C GLY A 31 9.39 12.05 21.95
N GLU A 32 9.49 10.72 21.93
CA GLU A 32 8.63 9.83 22.73
C GLU A 32 8.81 10.07 24.23
N GLN A 33 10.05 10.25 24.70
CA GLN A 33 10.37 10.45 26.13
C GLN A 33 9.94 11.84 26.63
N LEU A 34 9.96 12.86 25.76
CA LEU A 34 9.52 14.21 26.10
C LEU A 34 8.07 14.28 26.60
N GLY A 35 7.23 13.30 26.24
CA GLY A 35 5.88 13.20 26.76
C GLY A 35 5.84 13.17 28.30
N ALA A 36 6.86 12.58 28.95
CA ALA A 36 6.96 12.54 30.41
C ALA A 36 7.01 13.94 31.05
N VAL A 37 7.64 14.91 30.38
CA VAL A 37 7.71 16.30 30.83
C VAL A 37 6.32 16.95 30.85
N PHE A 38 5.44 16.53 29.95
CA PHE A 38 4.06 17.02 29.83
C PHE A 38 3.04 16.13 30.56
N GLY A 39 3.48 15.23 31.44
CA GLY A 39 2.61 14.32 32.18
C GLY A 39 2.01 13.19 31.33
N MET A 40 2.55 12.95 30.14
CA MET A 40 2.17 11.89 29.22
C MET A 40 3.36 10.95 28.93
N PRO A 41 3.87 10.22 29.95
CA PRO A 41 5.05 9.39 29.78
C PRO A 41 4.80 8.25 28.77
N PRO A 42 5.85 7.79 28.09
CA PRO A 42 5.75 6.61 27.25
C PRO A 42 5.44 5.36 28.08
N LEU A 43 4.91 4.34 27.42
CA LEU A 43 4.69 3.05 28.04
C LEU A 43 6.05 2.42 28.43
N PRO A 44 6.22 1.94 29.67
CA PRO A 44 7.43 1.20 30.05
C PRO A 44 7.65 0.02 29.11
N SER A 45 8.91 -0.27 28.76
CA SER A 45 9.29 -1.36 27.85
C SER A 45 8.74 -2.72 28.27
N ASP A 46 8.59 -2.91 29.59
CA ASP A 46 8.21 -4.18 30.22
C ASP A 46 6.73 -4.19 30.65
N ALA A 47 5.99 -3.09 30.39
CA ALA A 47 4.58 -3.04 30.72
C ALA A 47 3.79 -4.02 29.82
N PRO A 48 2.81 -4.74 30.38
CA PRO A 48 1.94 -5.56 29.56
C PRO A 48 1.19 -4.68 28.55
N PRO A 49 0.93 -5.19 27.33
CA PRO A 49 0.20 -4.43 26.34
C PRO A 49 -1.20 -4.06 26.88
N ILE A 50 -1.62 -2.81 26.65
CA ILE A 50 -2.98 -2.39 26.98
C ILE A 50 -3.94 -3.14 26.05
N VAL A 51 -4.88 -3.88 26.65
CA VAL A 51 -5.94 -4.59 25.93
C VAL A 51 -7.22 -3.75 25.98
N GLY A 52 -7.83 -3.54 24.82
CA GLY A 52 -9.10 -2.82 24.70
C GLY A 52 -8.97 -1.40 24.12
N ILE A 53 -10.11 -0.73 24.03
CA ILE A 53 -10.26 0.61 23.44
C ILE A 53 -9.47 1.69 24.19
N SER A 54 -9.14 1.44 25.47
CA SER A 54 -8.39 2.38 26.30
C SER A 54 -6.97 2.65 25.83
N ALA A 55 -6.41 1.78 24.99
CA ALA A 55 -5.13 2.02 24.34
C ALA A 55 -5.12 3.36 23.58
N PHE A 56 -6.21 3.71 22.88
CA PHE A 56 -6.28 4.88 21.99
C PHE A 56 -6.34 6.24 22.71
N TRP A 57 -6.62 6.25 24.01
CA TRP A 57 -6.57 7.44 24.87
C TRP A 57 -5.57 7.30 26.01
N SER A 58 -4.65 6.36 25.90
CA SER A 58 -3.51 6.26 26.81
C SER A 58 -2.63 7.52 26.69
N PRO A 59 -1.92 7.92 27.76
CA PRO A 59 -1.09 9.12 27.72
C PRO A 59 -0.06 9.10 26.58
N ALA A 60 0.58 7.96 26.33
CA ALA A 60 1.53 7.79 25.22
C ALA A 60 0.89 8.06 23.84
N PHE A 61 -0.33 7.58 23.59
CA PHE A 61 -1.05 7.83 22.34
C PHE A 61 -1.47 9.30 22.20
N LEU A 62 -1.99 9.91 23.27
CA LEU A 62 -2.35 11.33 23.27
C LEU A 62 -1.14 12.22 22.98
N TRP A 63 0.02 11.87 23.55
CA TRP A 63 1.28 12.56 23.26
C TRP A 63 1.66 12.45 21.78
N PHE A 64 1.57 11.25 21.20
CA PHE A 64 1.80 11.07 19.77
C PHE A 64 0.84 11.92 18.90
N TYR A 65 -0.44 12.02 19.26
CA TYR A 65 -1.39 12.85 18.52
C TYR A 65 -1.01 14.33 18.54
N ILE A 66 -0.60 14.84 19.71
CA ILE A 66 -0.13 16.22 19.87
C ILE A 66 1.13 16.43 19.03
N TYR A 67 2.10 15.53 19.16
CA TYR A 67 3.35 15.58 18.39
C TYR A 67 3.08 15.60 16.88
N PHE A 68 2.26 14.68 16.39
CA PHE A 68 1.88 14.60 14.98
C PHE A 68 1.21 15.88 14.49
N ALA A 69 0.28 16.44 15.29
CA ALA A 69 -0.42 17.68 14.96
C ALA A 69 0.56 18.87 14.90
N LEU A 70 1.51 18.96 15.83
CA LEU A 70 2.53 20.02 15.85
C LEU A 70 3.47 19.93 14.65
N VAL A 71 4.03 18.75 14.39
CA VAL A 71 4.96 18.52 13.26
C VAL A 71 4.27 18.79 11.92
N THR A 72 3.02 18.34 11.78
CA THR A 72 2.21 18.61 10.59
C THR A 72 1.86 20.09 10.46
N GLY A 73 1.49 20.73 11.58
CA GLY A 73 1.16 22.16 11.61
C GLY A 73 2.34 23.04 11.20
N LEU A 74 3.55 22.73 11.67
CA LEU A 74 4.78 23.42 11.27
C LEU A 74 5.06 23.27 9.77
N PHE A 75 4.94 22.04 9.25
CA PHE A 75 5.13 21.78 7.83
C PHE A 75 4.10 22.50 6.95
N ALA A 76 2.83 22.47 7.36
CA ALA A 76 1.76 23.17 6.67
C ALA A 76 1.93 24.69 6.70
N ALA A 77 2.28 25.26 7.86
CA ALA A 77 2.53 26.68 8.02
C ALA A 77 3.67 27.17 7.12
N PHE A 78 4.77 26.43 7.03
CA PHE A 78 5.87 26.74 6.11
C PHE A 78 5.37 26.83 4.66
N TRP A 79 4.64 25.82 4.18
CA TRP A 79 4.17 25.79 2.80
C TRP A 79 3.09 26.81 2.49
N TYR A 80 2.23 27.14 3.46
CA TYR A 80 1.22 28.19 3.32
C TYR A 80 1.83 29.56 3.10
N VAL A 81 3.00 29.82 3.69
CA VAL A 81 3.72 31.09 3.53
C VAL A 81 4.64 31.05 2.31
N TYR A 82 5.38 29.96 2.10
CA TYR A 82 6.41 29.87 1.06
C TYR A 82 5.84 29.79 -0.36
N SER A 83 4.74 29.07 -0.56
CA SER A 83 4.13 28.90 -1.88
C SER A 83 2.61 28.70 -1.75
N PRO A 84 1.85 29.78 -1.47
CA PRO A 84 0.39 29.71 -1.33
C PRO A 84 -0.25 29.05 -2.55
N HIS A 85 -1.05 28.01 -2.31
CA HIS A 85 -1.71 27.26 -3.38
C HIS A 85 -3.18 27.03 -3.04
N ARG A 86 -4.08 27.17 -4.02
CA ARG A 86 -5.54 27.07 -3.79
C ARG A 86 -5.95 25.75 -3.12
N TRP A 87 -5.25 24.66 -3.44
CA TRP A 87 -5.53 23.33 -2.92
C TRP A 87 -4.72 22.93 -1.68
N GLN A 88 -3.91 23.83 -1.11
CA GLN A 88 -2.97 23.51 -0.02
C GLN A 88 -3.61 22.89 1.24
N ASN A 89 -4.87 23.23 1.54
CA ASN A 89 -5.59 22.62 2.66
C ASN A 89 -5.82 21.12 2.40
N TRP A 90 -6.21 20.76 1.18
CA TRP A 90 -6.44 19.36 0.81
C TRP A 90 -5.13 18.62 0.56
N SER A 91 -4.19 19.21 -0.18
CA SER A 91 -2.95 18.55 -0.54
C SER A 91 -1.94 18.42 0.61
N ILE A 92 -2.02 19.26 1.65
CA ILE A 92 -1.15 19.14 2.82
C ILE A 92 -1.90 18.53 4.00
N LEU A 93 -2.93 19.21 4.52
CA LEU A 93 -3.64 18.73 5.71
C LEU A 93 -4.49 17.49 5.39
N GLY A 94 -5.07 17.41 4.19
CA GLY A 94 -5.81 16.21 3.78
C GLY A 94 -4.91 15.00 3.61
N SER A 95 -3.73 15.15 2.98
CA SER A 95 -2.74 14.07 2.94
C SER A 95 -2.27 13.69 4.35
N ALA A 96 -1.99 14.66 5.22
CA ALA A 96 -1.59 14.39 6.60
C ALA A 96 -2.68 13.65 7.40
N LEU A 97 -3.96 14.00 7.21
CA LEU A 97 -5.07 13.28 7.82
C LEU A 97 -5.12 11.82 7.35
N ILE A 98 -4.94 11.57 6.05
CA ILE A 98 -4.87 10.20 5.52
C ILE A 98 -3.72 9.44 6.17
N LEU A 99 -2.52 10.02 6.26
CA LEU A 99 -1.36 9.40 6.94
C LEU A 99 -1.64 9.08 8.41
N PHE A 100 -2.24 10.03 9.13
CA PHE A 100 -2.61 9.85 10.54
C PHE A 100 -3.59 8.70 10.71
N VAL A 101 -4.62 8.64 9.87
CA VAL A 101 -5.63 7.60 10.00
C VAL A 101 -5.10 6.24 9.56
N THR A 102 -4.23 6.17 8.55
CA THR A 102 -3.50 4.94 8.21
C THR A 102 -2.69 4.45 9.40
N TYR A 103 -1.91 5.32 10.06
CA TYR A 103 -1.23 4.99 11.31
C TYR A 103 -2.21 4.46 12.38
N PHE A 104 -3.33 5.16 12.57
CA PHE A 104 -4.33 4.76 13.56
C PHE A 104 -4.93 3.38 13.27
N GLN A 105 -5.19 3.04 12.00
CA GLN A 105 -5.66 1.71 11.60
C GLN A 105 -4.63 0.61 11.86
N VAL A 106 -3.34 0.91 11.69
CA VAL A 106 -2.26 -0.02 12.12
C VAL A 106 -2.31 -0.23 13.64
N GLN A 107 -2.51 0.82 14.43
CA GLN A 107 -2.64 0.70 15.89
C GLN A 107 -3.90 -0.07 16.32
N VAL A 108 -5.01 0.07 15.58
CA VAL A 108 -6.19 -0.79 15.75
C VAL A 108 -5.84 -2.26 15.53
N SER A 109 -5.05 -2.55 14.49
CA SER A 109 -4.59 -3.92 14.23
C SER A 109 -3.71 -4.45 15.37
N VAL A 110 -2.84 -3.62 15.95
CA VAL A 110 -2.05 -3.98 17.14
C VAL A 110 -2.95 -4.23 18.35
N ALA A 111 -3.97 -3.40 18.58
CA ALA A 111 -4.92 -3.59 19.67
C ALA A 111 -5.72 -4.91 19.54
N ILE A 112 -6.14 -5.27 18.32
CA ILE A 112 -6.78 -6.56 18.03
C ILE A 112 -5.80 -7.71 18.28
N ASN A 113 -4.54 -7.57 17.87
CA ASN A 113 -3.52 -8.59 18.14
C ASN A 113 -3.26 -8.75 19.64
N ASN A 114 -3.19 -7.66 20.41
CA ASN A 114 -3.06 -7.72 21.87
C ASN A 114 -4.25 -8.44 22.51
N TRP A 115 -5.46 -8.24 21.99
CA TRP A 115 -6.68 -8.92 22.44
C TRP A 115 -6.67 -10.44 22.16
N TYR A 116 -6.01 -10.91 21.10
CA TYR A 116 -5.90 -12.35 20.83
C TYR A 116 -5.29 -13.14 21.98
N GLY A 117 -4.34 -12.57 22.74
CA GLY A 117 -3.71 -13.25 23.87
C GLY A 117 -4.70 -13.74 24.92
N PRO A 118 -5.31 -12.82 25.70
CA PRO A 118 -6.24 -13.20 26.77
C PRO A 118 -7.46 -13.96 26.25
N PHE A 119 -8.00 -13.59 25.09
CA PHE A 119 -9.18 -14.27 24.54
C PHE A 119 -8.91 -15.75 24.24
N TRP A 120 -7.84 -16.05 23.50
CA TRP A 120 -7.55 -17.45 23.14
C TRP A 120 -7.03 -18.27 24.31
N ASP A 121 -6.35 -17.66 25.29
CA ASP A 121 -6.01 -18.32 26.56
C ASP A 121 -7.28 -18.66 27.36
N LEU A 122 -8.28 -17.78 27.35
CA LEU A 122 -9.59 -18.04 27.96
C LEU A 122 -10.31 -19.22 27.28
N ILE A 123 -10.30 -19.27 25.94
CA ILE A 123 -10.84 -20.39 25.16
C ILE A 123 -10.11 -21.69 25.51
N GLN A 124 -8.77 -21.66 25.52
CA GLN A 124 -7.96 -22.82 25.89
C GLN A 124 -8.33 -23.32 27.29
N ALA A 125 -8.48 -22.41 28.25
CA ALA A 125 -8.84 -22.74 29.63
C ALA A 125 -10.23 -23.39 29.73
N ALA A 126 -11.22 -22.85 29.01
CA ALA A 126 -12.58 -23.37 28.96
C ALA A 126 -12.65 -24.76 28.33
N VAL A 127 -12.04 -24.95 27.16
CA VAL A 127 -12.12 -26.21 26.40
C VAL A 127 -11.30 -27.32 27.07
N SER A 128 -10.15 -26.98 27.66
CA SER A 128 -9.32 -27.93 28.42
C SER A 128 -9.86 -28.23 29.83
N LYS A 129 -10.88 -27.48 30.29
CA LYS A 129 -11.39 -27.53 31.67
C LYS A 129 -10.34 -27.27 32.74
N SER A 130 -9.27 -26.53 32.41
CA SER A 130 -8.19 -26.20 33.36
C SER A 130 -8.59 -25.08 34.35
N LYS A 131 -9.57 -24.24 33.97
CA LYS A 131 -10.20 -23.23 34.83
C LYS A 131 -11.70 -23.20 34.55
N VAL A 132 -12.51 -22.93 35.57
CA VAL A 132 -13.93 -22.58 35.37
C VAL A 132 -14.00 -21.19 34.74
N VAL A 133 -14.43 -21.12 33.49
CA VAL A 133 -14.66 -19.87 32.76
C VAL A 133 -16.11 -19.47 32.90
N THR A 134 -16.34 -18.26 33.40
CA THR A 134 -17.69 -17.70 33.55
C THR A 134 -18.19 -17.11 32.24
N ALA A 135 -19.52 -17.04 32.08
CA ALA A 135 -20.13 -16.36 30.93
C ALA A 135 -19.73 -14.87 30.90
N GLU A 136 -19.57 -14.24 32.06
CA GLU A 136 -19.16 -12.84 32.19
C GLU A 136 -17.74 -12.60 31.62
N GLU A 137 -16.76 -13.43 31.98
CA GLU A 137 -15.40 -13.34 31.41
C GLU A 137 -15.41 -13.50 29.89
N PHE A 138 -16.17 -14.47 29.38
CA PHE A 138 -16.26 -14.74 27.93
C PHE A 138 -16.92 -13.59 27.17
N TYR A 139 -18.08 -13.12 27.61
CA TYR A 139 -18.77 -12.01 26.96
C TYR A 139 -18.05 -10.67 27.18
N GLY A 140 -17.29 -10.52 28.26
CA GLY A 140 -16.42 -9.36 28.51
C GLY A 140 -15.30 -9.23 27.46
N GLU A 141 -14.65 -10.34 27.10
CA GLU A 141 -13.66 -10.35 26.02
C GLU A 141 -14.29 -10.05 24.66
N ILE A 142 -15.48 -10.61 24.37
CA ILE A 142 -16.23 -10.27 23.15
C ILE A 142 -16.59 -8.79 23.12
N ALA A 143 -17.06 -8.22 24.23
CA ALA A 143 -17.38 -6.80 24.32
C ALA A 143 -16.15 -5.92 24.09
N THR A 144 -14.99 -6.33 24.59
CA THR A 144 -13.71 -5.65 24.36
C THR A 144 -13.33 -5.65 22.88
N PHE A 145 -13.45 -6.79 22.20
CA PHE A 145 -13.27 -6.87 20.75
C PHE A 145 -14.27 -5.98 19.99
N LEU A 146 -15.55 -6.05 20.33
CA LEU A 146 -16.59 -5.26 19.69
C LEU A 146 -16.34 -3.75 19.84
N ALA A 147 -15.85 -3.29 20.99
CA ALA A 147 -15.48 -1.90 21.21
C ALA A 147 -14.34 -1.46 20.28
N ILE A 148 -13.27 -2.27 20.15
CA ILE A 148 -12.17 -2.00 19.22
C ILE A 148 -12.68 -2.01 17.76
N ALA A 149 -13.48 -3.02 17.41
CA ALA A 149 -14.03 -3.18 16.06
C ALA A 149 -14.96 -2.02 15.67
N LEU A 150 -15.78 -1.50 16.60
CA LEU A 150 -16.66 -0.37 16.33
C LEU A 150 -15.87 0.91 16.03
N VAL A 151 -14.78 1.16 16.76
CA VAL A 151 -13.86 2.26 16.45
C VAL A 151 -13.24 2.06 15.07
N ALA A 152 -12.76 0.85 14.77
CA ALA A 152 -12.19 0.51 13.48
C ALA A 152 -13.17 0.81 12.33
N VAL A 153 -14.42 0.37 12.46
CA VAL A 153 -15.50 0.59 11.48
C VAL A 153 -15.78 2.08 11.31
N ALA A 154 -15.97 2.82 12.41
CA ALA A 154 -16.25 4.26 12.36
C ALA A 154 -15.13 5.01 11.64
N VAL A 155 -13.87 4.77 12.03
CA VAL A 155 -12.71 5.40 11.41
C VAL A 155 -12.58 4.99 9.94
N ALA A 156 -12.75 3.71 9.60
CA ALA A 156 -12.65 3.24 8.22
C ALA A 156 -13.70 3.86 7.29
N VAL A 157 -14.97 3.97 7.74
CA VAL A 157 -16.05 4.60 6.97
C VAL A 157 -15.76 6.08 6.75
N MET A 158 -15.37 6.81 7.80
CA MET A 158 -15.03 8.23 7.71
C MET A 158 -13.83 8.47 6.79
N THR A 159 -12.82 7.58 6.84
CA THR A 159 -11.64 7.65 5.98
C THR A 159 -12.01 7.44 4.52
N ARG A 160 -12.80 6.41 4.20
CA ARG A 160 -13.24 6.15 2.81
C ARG A 160 -14.05 7.31 2.26
N PHE A 161 -14.92 7.91 3.08
CA PHE A 161 -15.67 9.11 2.71
C PHE A 161 -14.71 10.28 2.43
N PHE A 162 -13.75 10.54 3.33
CA PHE A 162 -12.77 11.61 3.17
C PHE A 162 -11.88 11.41 1.93
N VAL A 163 -11.33 10.22 1.75
CA VAL A 163 -10.48 9.85 0.60
C VAL A 163 -11.23 10.03 -0.72
N SER A 164 -12.51 9.66 -0.78
CA SER A 164 -13.33 9.89 -1.98
C SER A 164 -13.42 11.38 -2.34
N HIS A 165 -13.56 12.26 -1.34
CA HIS A 165 -13.57 13.71 -1.55
C HIS A 165 -12.19 14.24 -1.92
N TYR A 166 -11.14 13.74 -1.27
CA TYR A 166 -9.75 14.10 -1.57
C TYR A 166 -9.40 13.79 -3.04
N ILE A 167 -9.70 12.57 -3.50
CA ILE A 167 -9.49 12.14 -4.90
C ILE A 167 -10.29 13.04 -5.85
N PHE A 168 -11.56 13.35 -5.52
CA PHE A 168 -12.37 14.22 -6.37
C PHE A 168 -11.81 15.65 -6.45
N ARG A 169 -11.27 16.21 -5.35
CA ARG A 169 -10.61 17.52 -5.38
C ARG A 169 -9.33 17.49 -6.20
N TRP A 170 -8.54 16.43 -6.11
CA TRP A 170 -7.37 16.27 -6.97
C TRP A 170 -7.78 16.19 -8.44
N ARG A 171 -8.79 15.37 -8.78
CA ARG A 171 -9.35 15.31 -10.13
C ARG A 171 -9.85 16.67 -10.61
N THR A 172 -10.52 17.43 -9.75
CA THR A 172 -10.99 18.78 -10.06
C THR A 172 -9.82 19.70 -10.42
N ALA A 173 -8.75 19.65 -9.63
CA ALA A 173 -7.54 20.44 -9.88
C ALA A 173 -6.87 20.09 -11.22
N MET A 174 -6.76 18.79 -11.53
CA MET A 174 -6.22 18.33 -12.81
C MET A 174 -7.11 18.76 -13.98
N ASN A 175 -8.43 18.63 -13.85
CA ASN A 175 -9.38 19.02 -14.87
C ASN A 175 -9.28 20.52 -15.18
N GLU A 176 -9.30 21.36 -14.15
CA GLU A 176 -9.15 22.81 -14.33
C GLU A 176 -7.82 23.18 -14.99
N TYR A 177 -6.72 22.55 -14.60
CA TYR A 177 -5.41 22.77 -15.21
C TYR A 177 -5.40 22.42 -16.70
N TYR A 178 -5.97 21.27 -17.08
CA TYR A 178 -6.03 20.87 -18.49
C TYR A 178 -7.03 21.71 -19.30
N MET A 179 -8.15 22.12 -18.72
CA MET A 179 -9.10 23.01 -19.38
C MET A 179 -8.51 24.40 -19.65
N ALA A 180 -7.65 24.91 -18.75
CA ALA A 180 -6.93 26.16 -18.99
C ALA A 180 -5.97 26.09 -20.19
N HIS A 181 -5.46 24.90 -20.52
CA HIS A 181 -4.57 24.65 -21.66
C HIS A 181 -5.27 24.00 -22.85
N TRP A 182 -6.61 23.96 -22.85
CA TRP A 182 -7.39 23.22 -23.83
C TRP A 182 -7.11 23.63 -25.28
N GLY A 183 -6.78 24.91 -25.51
CA GLY A 183 -6.41 25.41 -26.84
C GLY A 183 -5.22 24.66 -27.45
N LYS A 184 -4.22 24.28 -26.66
CA LYS A 184 -3.09 23.46 -27.11
C LYS A 184 -3.45 21.96 -27.16
N LEU A 185 -4.22 21.49 -26.17
CA LEU A 185 -4.46 20.07 -25.93
C LEU A 185 -5.52 19.43 -26.84
N ARG A 186 -6.52 20.19 -27.30
CA ARG A 186 -7.68 19.69 -28.07
C ARG A 186 -7.33 19.02 -29.39
N HIS A 187 -6.11 19.22 -29.88
CA HIS A 187 -5.61 18.68 -31.14
C HIS A 187 -4.97 17.29 -30.97
N ILE A 188 -4.80 16.84 -29.72
CA ILE A 188 -4.26 15.51 -29.41
C ILE A 188 -5.38 14.48 -29.53
N GLU A 189 -5.12 13.39 -30.23
CA GLU A 189 -6.04 12.27 -30.33
C GLU A 189 -6.41 11.73 -28.94
N GLY A 190 -7.71 11.59 -28.69
CA GLY A 190 -8.22 11.12 -27.39
C GLY A 190 -8.04 12.12 -26.24
N ALA A 191 -7.80 13.43 -26.50
CA ALA A 191 -7.65 14.45 -25.46
C ALA A 191 -8.82 14.48 -24.45
N SER A 192 -10.06 14.33 -24.92
CA SER A 192 -11.24 14.25 -24.05
C SER A 192 -11.18 13.04 -23.10
N GLN A 193 -10.78 11.88 -23.61
CA GLN A 193 -10.59 10.66 -22.82
C GLN A 193 -9.46 10.84 -21.79
N ARG A 194 -8.35 11.47 -22.16
CA ARG A 194 -7.26 11.78 -21.22
C ARG A 194 -7.75 12.62 -20.04
N VAL A 195 -8.50 13.67 -20.33
CA VAL A 195 -9.01 14.55 -19.27
C VAL A 195 -10.09 13.85 -18.43
N GLN A 196 -10.95 13.04 -19.01
CA GLN A 196 -12.06 12.42 -18.29
C GLN A 196 -11.65 11.18 -17.48
N GLU A 197 -10.98 10.22 -18.13
CA GLU A 197 -10.73 8.87 -17.63
C GLU A 197 -9.35 8.75 -17.00
N ASP A 198 -8.31 9.23 -17.68
CA ASP A 198 -6.92 9.07 -17.20
C ASP A 198 -6.67 9.92 -15.95
N THR A 199 -7.24 11.13 -15.83
CA THR A 199 -7.13 11.95 -14.59
C THR A 199 -7.71 11.22 -13.37
N MET A 200 -8.89 10.62 -13.53
CA MET A 200 -9.58 9.89 -12.48
C MET A 200 -8.74 8.68 -12.07
N ARG A 201 -8.39 7.81 -13.02
CA ARG A 201 -7.57 6.62 -12.76
C ARG A 201 -6.23 6.98 -12.14
N PHE A 202 -5.57 8.03 -12.63
CA PHE A 202 -4.30 8.49 -12.06
C PHE A 202 -4.45 8.86 -10.58
N SER A 203 -5.38 9.75 -10.25
CA SER A 203 -5.57 10.21 -8.86
C SER A 203 -5.93 9.06 -7.90
N THR A 204 -6.83 8.16 -8.30
CA THR A 204 -7.23 6.99 -7.50
C THR A 204 -6.08 6.00 -7.33
N THR A 205 -5.37 5.67 -8.40
CA THR A 205 -4.31 4.67 -8.35
C THR A 205 -3.08 5.16 -7.58
N VAL A 206 -2.70 6.43 -7.75
CA VAL A 206 -1.59 7.03 -7.00
C VAL A 206 -1.91 7.10 -5.50
N GLU A 207 -3.12 7.55 -5.15
CA GLU A 207 -3.55 7.61 -3.75
C GLU A 207 -3.55 6.21 -3.11
N GLY A 208 -4.20 5.23 -3.75
CA GLY A 208 -4.29 3.87 -3.20
C GLY A 208 -2.93 3.18 -3.06
N LEU A 209 -2.05 3.30 -4.06
CA LEU A 209 -0.68 2.78 -3.97
C LEU A 209 0.12 3.46 -2.87
N GLY A 210 0.02 4.79 -2.76
CA GLY A 210 0.73 5.57 -1.75
C GLY A 210 0.28 5.23 -0.33
N VAL A 211 -1.03 5.17 -0.09
CA VAL A 211 -1.59 4.79 1.22
C VAL A 211 -1.20 3.37 1.59
N SER A 212 -1.31 2.42 0.66
CA SER A 212 -0.94 1.02 0.93
C SER A 212 0.57 0.83 1.17
N LEU A 213 1.42 1.61 0.50
CA LEU A 213 2.86 1.60 0.79
C LEU A 213 3.14 2.07 2.21
N ILE A 214 2.51 3.17 2.61
CA ILE A 214 2.70 3.77 3.93
C ILE A 214 2.14 2.87 5.02
N ASP A 215 0.96 2.28 4.79
CA ASP A 215 0.38 1.25 5.65
C ASP A 215 1.34 0.07 5.86
N SER A 216 1.96 -0.43 4.80
CA SER A 216 2.93 -1.52 4.88
C SER A 216 4.16 -1.14 5.71
N VAL A 217 4.71 0.07 5.50
CA VAL A 217 5.87 0.56 6.28
C VAL A 217 5.50 0.76 7.76
N MET A 218 4.35 1.38 8.03
CA MET A 218 3.87 1.61 9.40
C MET A 218 3.56 0.29 10.12
N THR A 219 2.98 -0.67 9.40
CA THR A 219 2.72 -2.03 9.91
C THR A 219 4.02 -2.73 10.29
N LEU A 220 5.07 -2.64 9.46
CA LEU A 220 6.40 -3.16 9.84
C LEU A 220 6.94 -2.49 11.10
N ILE A 221 6.86 -1.16 11.19
CA ILE A 221 7.33 -0.41 12.36
C ILE A 221 6.55 -0.80 13.62
N ALA A 222 5.23 -1.00 13.51
CA ALA A 222 4.37 -1.34 14.66
C ALA A 222 4.46 -2.81 15.08
N PHE A 223 4.49 -3.75 14.13
CA PHE A 223 4.44 -5.18 14.41
C PHE A 223 5.82 -5.83 14.59
N THR A 224 6.90 -5.22 14.12
CA THR A 224 8.26 -5.75 14.37
C THR A 224 8.57 -5.77 15.88
N PRO A 225 8.39 -4.68 16.65
CA PRO A 225 8.57 -4.71 18.10
C PRO A 225 7.62 -5.69 18.80
N VAL A 226 6.36 -5.81 18.34
CA VAL A 226 5.41 -6.81 18.86
C VAL A 226 5.96 -8.22 18.65
N LEU A 227 6.45 -8.53 17.45
CA LEU A 227 7.01 -9.83 17.12
C LEU A 227 8.32 -10.11 17.87
N ILE A 228 9.14 -9.10 18.11
CA ILE A 228 10.35 -9.18 18.95
C ILE A 228 9.98 -9.58 20.38
N ARG A 229 9.01 -8.90 21.01
CA ARG A 229 8.56 -9.22 22.36
C ARG A 229 7.99 -10.64 22.44
N LEU A 230 7.15 -11.01 21.49
CA LEU A 230 6.56 -12.35 21.42
C LEU A 230 7.59 -13.45 21.13
N SER A 231 8.72 -13.11 20.49
CA SER A 231 9.82 -14.05 20.24
C SER A 231 10.46 -14.57 21.52
N ALA A 232 10.33 -13.87 22.66
CA ALA A 232 10.81 -14.36 23.95
C ALA A 232 10.16 -15.69 24.37
N ASN A 233 8.96 -15.99 23.86
CA ASN A 233 8.24 -17.23 24.11
C ASN A 233 8.73 -18.41 23.24
N VAL A 234 9.65 -18.16 22.29
CA VAL A 234 10.12 -19.16 21.31
C VAL A 234 11.64 -19.27 21.41
N THR A 235 12.14 -20.40 21.94
CA THR A 235 13.57 -20.58 22.17
C THR A 235 14.32 -21.17 20.97
N GLU A 236 13.61 -21.79 20.02
CA GLU A 236 14.23 -22.53 18.91
C GLU A 236 13.34 -22.54 17.66
N LEU A 237 13.97 -22.45 16.48
CA LEU A 237 13.34 -22.67 15.18
C LEU A 237 13.48 -24.14 14.75
N PRO A 238 12.53 -24.69 13.97
CA PRO A 238 12.70 -25.98 13.33
C PRO A 238 13.97 -25.96 12.47
N ILE A 239 14.78 -27.01 12.55
CA ILE A 239 16.01 -27.23 11.75
C ILE A 239 17.18 -26.30 12.12
N VAL A 240 16.94 -25.02 12.38
CA VAL A 240 17.99 -24.01 12.67
C VAL A 240 18.42 -24.02 14.14
N GLY A 241 17.53 -24.38 15.07
CA GLY A 241 17.82 -24.38 16.51
C GLY A 241 17.66 -22.99 17.14
N ALA A 242 18.37 -22.75 18.25
CA ALA A 242 18.27 -21.51 19.03
C ALA A 242 19.01 -20.35 18.37
N ILE A 243 18.28 -19.28 18.05
CA ILE A 243 18.83 -18.03 17.50
C ILE A 243 18.17 -16.82 18.18
N PRO A 244 18.83 -15.65 18.24
CA PRO A 244 18.17 -14.42 18.68
C PRO A 244 17.01 -14.03 17.75
N TYR A 245 15.90 -13.58 18.33
CA TYR A 245 14.71 -13.11 17.61
C TYR A 245 14.24 -14.06 16.48
N PRO A 246 13.93 -15.33 16.80
CA PRO A 246 13.67 -16.36 15.80
C PRO A 246 12.51 -16.01 14.86
N LEU A 247 11.44 -15.42 15.37
CA LEU A 247 10.26 -15.10 14.57
C LEU A 247 10.53 -13.96 13.58
N VAL A 248 11.28 -12.94 13.99
CA VAL A 248 11.66 -11.82 13.11
C VAL A 248 12.55 -12.31 11.98
N THR A 249 13.57 -13.10 12.34
CA THR A 249 14.49 -13.69 11.35
C THR A 249 13.74 -14.54 10.34
N ALA A 250 12.83 -15.39 10.81
CA ALA A 250 12.01 -16.23 9.94
C ALA A 250 11.07 -15.42 9.04
N ALA A 251 10.45 -14.35 9.57
CA ALA A 251 9.59 -13.46 8.79
C ALA A 251 10.37 -12.77 7.67
N VAL A 252 11.53 -12.19 7.97
CA VAL A 252 12.39 -11.50 6.99
C VAL A 252 12.86 -12.46 5.89
N LEU A 253 13.36 -13.65 6.26
CA LEU A 253 13.83 -14.64 5.29
C LEU A 253 12.71 -15.14 4.39
N TRP A 254 11.54 -15.42 4.96
CA TRP A 254 10.37 -15.86 4.20
C TRP A 254 9.84 -14.79 3.25
N SER A 255 9.82 -13.55 3.69
CA SER A 255 9.43 -12.40 2.87
C SER A 255 10.43 -12.12 1.75
N LEU A 256 11.73 -12.20 2.02
CA LEU A 256 12.77 -12.09 1.01
C LEU A 256 12.66 -13.21 -0.03
N PHE A 257 12.50 -14.45 0.44
CA PHE A 257 12.27 -15.62 -0.42
C PHE A 257 11.06 -15.41 -1.32
N GLY A 258 9.91 -15.02 -0.77
CA GLY A 258 8.69 -14.77 -1.56
C GLY A 258 8.87 -13.67 -2.61
N THR A 259 9.54 -12.59 -2.24
CA THR A 259 9.82 -11.47 -3.15
C THR A 259 10.69 -11.92 -4.32
N VAL A 260 11.81 -12.60 -4.04
CA VAL A 260 12.72 -13.09 -5.07
C VAL A 260 12.04 -14.15 -5.94
N PHE A 261 11.34 -15.10 -5.32
CA PHE A 261 10.60 -16.15 -6.00
C PHE A 261 9.58 -15.58 -7.00
N LEU A 262 8.73 -14.64 -6.57
CA LEU A 262 7.70 -14.07 -7.44
C LEU A 262 8.28 -13.11 -8.48
N ALA A 263 9.37 -12.39 -8.18
CA ALA A 263 10.08 -11.58 -9.15
C ALA A 263 10.67 -12.44 -10.28
N VAL A 264 11.30 -13.57 -9.94
CA VAL A 264 11.86 -14.51 -10.93
C VAL A 264 10.77 -15.11 -11.81
N VAL A 265 9.65 -15.55 -11.23
CA VAL A 265 8.53 -16.11 -11.98
C VAL A 265 7.86 -15.04 -12.87
N GLY A 266 7.73 -13.81 -12.38
CA GLY A 266 7.05 -12.70 -13.06
C GLY A 266 7.88 -11.92 -14.08
N ILE A 267 9.19 -12.18 -14.21
CA ILE A 267 10.14 -11.32 -14.96
C ILE A 267 9.74 -11.04 -16.41
N LYS A 268 9.04 -11.97 -17.07
CA LYS A 268 8.61 -11.83 -18.48
C LYS A 268 7.31 -11.05 -18.68
N LEU A 269 6.49 -10.86 -17.63
CA LEU A 269 5.17 -10.25 -17.71
C LEU A 269 5.20 -8.79 -18.23
N PRO A 270 6.01 -7.87 -17.69
CA PRO A 270 6.04 -6.49 -18.20
C PRO A 270 6.41 -6.38 -19.69
N GLY A 271 7.32 -7.24 -20.19
CA GLY A 271 7.64 -7.28 -21.61
C GLY A 271 6.50 -7.81 -22.48
N LEU A 272 5.71 -8.78 -21.97
CA LEU A 272 4.52 -9.27 -22.65
C LEU A 272 3.39 -8.23 -22.69
N GLU A 273 3.15 -7.53 -21.58
CA GLU A 273 2.17 -6.44 -21.50
C GLU A 273 2.48 -5.33 -22.51
N PHE A 274 3.75 -4.97 -22.64
CA PHE A 274 4.17 -4.00 -23.66
C PHE A 274 3.87 -4.47 -25.08
N ARG A 275 4.15 -5.75 -25.40
CA ARG A 275 3.79 -6.33 -26.70
C ARG A 275 2.28 -6.33 -26.95
N ASN A 276 1.49 -6.66 -25.92
CA ASN A 276 0.02 -6.60 -25.97
C ASN A 276 -0.48 -5.18 -26.29
N GLN A 277 0.03 -4.17 -25.59
CA GLN A 277 -0.34 -2.76 -25.84
C GLN A 277 -0.01 -2.32 -27.27
N ARG A 278 1.07 -2.84 -27.87
CA ARG A 278 1.45 -2.53 -29.26
C ARG A 278 0.49 -3.11 -30.29
N VAL A 279 0.14 -4.40 -30.17
CA VAL A 279 -0.81 -5.03 -31.12
C VAL A 279 -2.21 -4.45 -31.01
N GLU A 280 -2.65 -4.09 -29.79
CA GLU A 280 -3.89 -3.35 -29.54
C GLU A 280 -3.87 -1.94 -30.15
N ALA A 281 -2.74 -1.23 -30.05
CA ALA A 281 -2.59 0.08 -30.67
C ALA A 281 -2.65 0.02 -32.20
N ALA A 282 -2.01 -0.98 -32.82
CA ALA A 282 -2.07 -1.19 -34.27
C ALA A 282 -3.51 -1.50 -34.73
N TYR A 283 -4.19 -2.40 -34.02
CA TYR A 283 -5.60 -2.72 -34.28
C TYR A 283 -6.51 -1.50 -34.18
N ARG A 284 -6.43 -0.76 -33.06
CA ARG A 284 -7.20 0.48 -32.85
C ARG A 284 -6.92 1.54 -33.91
N LYS A 285 -5.65 1.72 -34.30
CA LYS A 285 -5.27 2.70 -35.32
C LYS A 285 -5.93 2.41 -36.67
N GLU A 286 -6.00 1.13 -37.06
CA GLU A 286 -6.69 0.74 -38.29
C GLU A 286 -8.20 1.00 -38.21
N LEU A 287 -8.82 0.76 -37.05
CA LEU A 287 -10.24 1.06 -36.85
C LEU A 287 -10.52 2.56 -36.95
N VAL A 288 -9.70 3.41 -36.32
CA VAL A 288 -9.84 4.88 -36.42
C VAL A 288 -9.72 5.35 -37.87
N TYR A 289 -8.78 4.81 -38.64
CA TYR A 289 -8.71 5.13 -40.07
C TYR A 289 -9.95 4.69 -40.85
N GLY A 290 -10.58 3.57 -40.45
CA GLY A 290 -11.86 3.14 -41.00
C GLY A 290 -13.05 4.05 -40.67
N GLU A 291 -12.97 4.84 -39.59
CA GLU A 291 -14.00 5.85 -39.29
C GLU A 291 -13.94 7.01 -40.29
N ASP A 292 -12.74 7.44 -40.67
CA ASP A 292 -12.51 8.59 -41.55
C ASP A 292 -12.45 8.23 -43.04
N HIS A 293 -12.10 6.98 -43.40
CA HIS A 293 -11.82 6.55 -44.77
C HIS A 293 -12.50 5.22 -45.12
N ALA A 294 -13.37 5.23 -46.14
CA ALA A 294 -14.15 4.05 -46.55
C ALA A 294 -13.32 2.90 -47.14
N ASP A 295 -12.08 3.16 -47.57
CA ASP A 295 -11.14 2.16 -48.08
C ASP A 295 -10.30 1.49 -46.99
N ARG A 296 -10.41 1.94 -45.73
CA ARG A 296 -9.68 1.40 -44.57
C ARG A 296 -10.54 0.44 -43.74
N ALA A 297 -9.92 -0.21 -42.75
CA ALA A 297 -10.56 -1.21 -41.90
C ALA A 297 -11.26 -2.35 -42.68
N GLN A 298 -10.65 -2.75 -43.80
CA GLN A 298 -11.19 -3.84 -44.62
C GLN A 298 -11.20 -5.16 -43.85
N PRO A 299 -12.21 -6.03 -44.04
CA PRO A 299 -12.37 -7.25 -43.25
C PRO A 299 -11.11 -8.14 -43.16
N PRO A 300 -10.33 -8.36 -44.24
CA PRO A 300 -9.09 -9.15 -44.17
C PRO A 300 -8.02 -8.52 -43.26
N THR A 301 -7.78 -7.21 -43.41
CA THR A 301 -6.76 -6.48 -42.63
C THR A 301 -7.10 -6.44 -41.14
N VAL A 302 -8.38 -6.21 -40.82
CA VAL A 302 -8.87 -6.19 -39.43
C VAL A 302 -8.79 -7.59 -38.81
N ALA A 303 -9.08 -8.64 -39.58
CA ALA A 303 -8.95 -10.03 -39.12
C ALA A 303 -7.50 -10.41 -38.80
N ASP A 304 -6.54 -10.03 -39.67
CA ASP A 304 -5.12 -10.29 -39.46
C ASP A 304 -4.57 -9.55 -38.23
N LEU A 305 -4.93 -8.28 -38.06
CA LEU A 305 -4.56 -7.49 -36.89
C LEU A 305 -5.15 -8.09 -35.61
N PHE A 306 -6.41 -8.51 -35.63
CA PHE A 306 -7.04 -9.13 -34.47
C PHE A 306 -6.46 -10.52 -34.15
N GLU A 307 -6.04 -11.29 -35.15
CA GLU A 307 -5.33 -12.56 -34.92
C GLU A 307 -3.98 -12.33 -34.20
N ASN A 308 -3.26 -11.25 -34.54
CA ASN A 308 -2.07 -10.85 -33.79
C ASN A 308 -2.37 -10.46 -32.34
N VAL A 309 -3.49 -9.78 -32.11
CA VAL A 309 -4.00 -9.49 -30.75
C VAL A 309 -4.24 -10.81 -30.00
N ARG A 310 -5.02 -11.73 -30.57
CA ARG A 310 -5.33 -13.04 -29.98
C ARG A 310 -4.06 -13.80 -29.59
N ARG A 311 -3.11 -13.96 -30.50
CA ARG A 311 -1.86 -14.71 -30.26
C ARG A 311 -1.05 -14.15 -29.08
N ASN A 312 -0.95 -12.82 -28.97
CA ASN A 312 -0.23 -12.18 -27.88
C ASN A 312 -0.98 -12.34 -26.54
N TYR A 313 -2.32 -12.19 -26.53
CA TYR A 313 -3.12 -12.47 -25.33
C TYR A 313 -3.00 -13.91 -24.86
N PHE A 314 -3.07 -14.91 -25.74
CA PHE A 314 -2.90 -16.30 -25.33
C PHE A 314 -1.51 -16.53 -24.70
N ARG A 315 -0.44 -15.97 -25.28
CA ARG A 315 0.90 -16.04 -24.69
C ARG A 315 0.93 -15.37 -23.31
N LEU A 316 0.31 -14.20 -23.16
CA LEU A 316 0.19 -13.50 -21.89
C LEU A 316 -0.58 -14.32 -20.85
N TYR A 317 -1.71 -14.94 -21.23
CA TYR A 317 -2.53 -15.79 -20.35
C TYR A 317 -1.75 -16.99 -19.82
N PHE A 318 -0.95 -17.67 -20.66
CA PHE A 318 -0.09 -18.75 -20.19
C PHE A 318 0.95 -18.27 -19.18
N HIS A 319 1.47 -17.06 -19.33
CA HIS A 319 2.43 -16.51 -18.37
C HIS A 319 1.77 -16.11 -17.05
N TYR A 320 0.58 -15.54 -17.10
CA TYR A 320 -0.23 -15.32 -15.90
C TYR A 320 -0.65 -16.62 -15.23
N LEU A 321 -0.90 -17.70 -15.97
CA LEU A 321 -1.31 -18.99 -15.38
C LEU A 321 -0.27 -19.50 -14.39
N TYR A 322 0.98 -19.69 -14.82
CA TYR A 322 2.01 -20.20 -13.91
C TYR A 322 2.42 -19.16 -12.86
N PHE A 323 2.40 -17.86 -13.18
CA PHE A 323 2.64 -16.80 -12.20
C PHE A 323 1.59 -16.82 -11.09
N ASN A 324 0.31 -16.97 -11.45
CA ASN A 324 -0.79 -17.06 -10.49
C ASN A 324 -0.72 -18.35 -9.68
N ILE A 325 -0.34 -19.49 -10.27
CA ILE A 325 -0.09 -20.72 -9.50
C ILE A 325 0.99 -20.48 -8.45
N ALA A 326 2.15 -19.93 -8.85
CA ALA A 326 3.26 -19.63 -7.94
C ALA A 326 2.85 -18.63 -6.84
N ARG A 327 2.18 -17.54 -7.22
CA ARG A 327 1.68 -16.50 -6.31
C ARG A 327 0.68 -17.06 -5.30
N ILE A 328 -0.35 -17.77 -5.77
CA ILE A 328 -1.38 -18.35 -4.91
C ILE A 328 -0.77 -19.41 -3.99
N PHE A 329 0.10 -20.28 -4.51
CA PHE A 329 0.80 -21.28 -3.71
C PHE A 329 1.61 -20.66 -2.58
N TYR A 330 2.41 -19.63 -2.88
CA TYR A 330 3.19 -18.90 -1.88
C TYR A 330 2.28 -18.28 -0.80
N LEU A 331 1.20 -17.61 -1.20
CA LEU A 331 0.24 -17.00 -0.26
C LEU A 331 -0.45 -18.05 0.62
N GLN A 332 -0.76 -19.24 0.08
CA GLN A 332 -1.36 -20.32 0.87
C GLN A 332 -0.37 -20.92 1.88
N ILE A 333 0.89 -21.10 1.49
CA ILE A 333 1.92 -21.55 2.46
C ILE A 333 2.13 -20.48 3.53
N ASN A 334 2.14 -19.20 3.18
CA ASN A 334 2.29 -18.11 4.14
C ASN A 334 1.28 -18.18 5.29
N ASN A 335 0.02 -18.58 5.02
CA ASN A 335 -1.04 -18.70 6.02
C ASN A 335 -0.74 -19.74 7.12
N ILE A 336 0.06 -20.78 6.81
CA ILE A 336 0.41 -21.85 7.77
C ILE A 336 1.88 -21.79 8.19
N PHE A 337 2.68 -20.88 7.62
CA PHE A 337 4.12 -20.84 7.83
C PHE A 337 4.49 -20.51 9.29
N SER A 338 3.73 -19.63 9.95
CA SER A 338 3.92 -19.35 11.38
C SER A 338 3.72 -20.62 12.23
N LEU A 339 2.73 -21.45 11.90
CA LEU A 339 2.48 -22.71 12.60
C LEU A 339 3.63 -23.71 12.41
N LEU A 340 4.19 -23.79 11.19
CA LEU A 340 5.35 -24.64 10.91
C LEU A 340 6.57 -24.21 11.74
N ILE A 341 6.82 -22.90 11.83
CA ILE A 341 7.89 -22.35 12.67
C ILE A 341 7.66 -22.65 14.15
N LEU A 342 6.42 -22.50 14.61
CA LEU A 342 6.08 -22.70 16.03
C LEU A 342 5.96 -24.17 16.43
N ALA A 343 5.94 -25.11 15.48
CA ALA A 343 5.69 -26.53 15.74
C ALA A 343 6.51 -27.13 16.90
N PRO A 344 7.85 -26.91 17.02
CA PRO A 344 8.62 -27.42 18.16
C PRO A 344 8.13 -26.86 19.50
N SER A 345 7.83 -25.56 19.56
CA SER A 345 7.36 -24.88 20.77
C SER A 345 5.95 -25.34 21.16
N ILE A 346 5.08 -25.60 20.17
CA ILE A 346 3.73 -26.14 20.37
C ILE A 346 3.80 -27.57 20.92
N ILE A 347 4.56 -28.45 20.27
CA ILE A 347 4.68 -29.86 20.64
C ILE A 347 5.29 -30.00 22.04
N ALA A 348 6.24 -29.11 22.40
CA ALA A 348 6.85 -29.07 23.72
C ALA A 348 5.96 -28.43 24.80
N GLY A 349 4.79 -27.88 24.44
CA GLY A 349 3.89 -27.19 25.39
C GLY A 349 4.44 -25.90 25.98
N LYS A 350 5.41 -25.25 25.30
CA LYS A 350 6.10 -24.04 25.79
C LYS A 350 5.30 -22.75 25.55
N ILE A 351 4.31 -22.78 24.66
CA ILE A 351 3.50 -21.60 24.30
C ILE A 351 2.02 -21.86 24.55
N THR A 352 1.30 -20.83 25.00
CA THR A 352 -0.16 -20.86 25.17
C THR A 352 -0.88 -20.62 23.85
N LEU A 353 -2.18 -20.92 23.79
CA LEU A 353 -2.99 -20.68 22.60
C LEU A 353 -3.13 -19.18 22.29
N GLY A 354 -3.18 -18.34 23.33
CA GLY A 354 -3.08 -16.89 23.25
C GLY A 354 -1.80 -16.45 22.55
N ALA A 355 -0.65 -16.84 23.08
CA ALA A 355 0.64 -16.51 22.50
C ALA A 355 0.76 -16.98 21.04
N LEU A 356 0.27 -18.19 20.72
CA LEU A 356 0.25 -18.72 19.36
C LEU A 356 -0.54 -17.83 18.39
N ASN A 357 -1.73 -17.38 18.79
CA ASN A 357 -2.58 -16.52 17.95
C ASN A 357 -2.00 -15.10 17.82
N GLN A 358 -1.42 -14.55 18.89
CA GLN A 358 -0.70 -13.27 18.83
C GLN A 358 0.48 -13.34 17.87
N ILE A 359 1.32 -14.37 17.99
CA ILE A 359 2.47 -14.58 17.11
C ILE A 359 2.00 -14.75 15.67
N SER A 360 1.02 -15.60 15.40
CA SER A 360 0.54 -15.84 14.04
C SER A 360 -0.05 -14.56 13.41
N GLY A 361 -0.80 -13.78 14.18
CA GLY A 361 -1.31 -12.48 13.73
C GLY A 361 -0.19 -11.48 13.44
N ALA A 362 0.77 -11.31 14.36
CA ALA A 362 1.86 -10.36 14.20
C ALA A 362 2.81 -10.78 13.06
N PHE A 363 3.10 -12.07 12.95
CA PHE A 363 3.90 -12.64 11.87
C PHE A 363 3.24 -12.38 10.51
N GLY A 364 1.93 -12.63 10.39
CA GLY A 364 1.17 -12.37 9.17
C GLY A 364 1.19 -10.90 8.75
N GLN A 365 1.12 -9.97 9.71
CA GLN A 365 1.23 -8.53 9.46
C GLN A 365 2.61 -8.14 8.91
N VAL A 366 3.68 -8.66 9.53
CA VAL A 366 5.06 -8.43 9.06
C VAL A 366 5.27 -9.02 7.66
N THR A 367 4.89 -10.28 7.42
CA THR A 367 5.14 -10.90 6.11
C THR A 367 4.34 -10.27 5.00
N SER A 368 3.07 -9.93 5.24
CA SER A 368 2.21 -9.24 4.26
C SER A 368 2.75 -7.86 3.89
N SER A 369 3.31 -7.13 4.86
CA SER A 369 3.89 -5.81 4.61
C SER A 369 5.10 -5.86 3.67
N PHE A 370 5.97 -6.86 3.81
CA PHE A 370 7.06 -7.08 2.86
C PHE A 370 6.57 -7.50 1.46
N GLN A 371 5.39 -8.13 1.37
CA GLN A 371 4.80 -8.58 0.10
C GLN A 371 4.11 -7.45 -0.67
N TYR A 372 4.06 -6.22 -0.14
CA TYR A 372 3.44 -5.05 -0.77
C TYR A 372 3.78 -4.95 -2.26
N LEU A 373 5.07 -4.91 -2.61
CA LEU A 373 5.52 -4.71 -3.99
C LEU A 373 4.96 -5.76 -4.96
N VAL A 374 4.91 -7.01 -4.52
CA VAL A 374 4.40 -8.10 -5.36
C VAL A 374 2.88 -8.05 -5.47
N SER A 375 2.20 -7.72 -4.38
CA SER A 375 0.74 -7.60 -4.35
C SER A 375 0.25 -6.41 -5.19
N SER A 376 0.99 -5.32 -5.20
CA SER A 376 0.67 -4.08 -5.92
C SER A 376 1.18 -4.06 -7.35
N TRP A 377 1.91 -5.09 -7.80
CA TRP A 377 2.54 -5.12 -9.12
C TRP A 377 1.58 -4.81 -10.29
N PRO A 378 0.40 -5.45 -10.42
CA PRO A 378 -0.53 -5.14 -11.51
C PRO A 378 -0.97 -3.67 -11.50
N THR A 379 -1.25 -3.13 -10.31
CA THR A 379 -1.66 -1.74 -10.10
C THR A 379 -0.55 -0.75 -10.42
N ILE A 380 0.71 -1.10 -10.13
CA ILE A 380 1.90 -0.30 -10.52
C ILE A 380 2.02 -0.27 -12.04
N VAL A 381 1.85 -1.40 -12.72
CA VAL A 381 1.90 -1.47 -14.20
C VAL A 381 0.79 -0.62 -14.82
N GLU A 382 -0.42 -0.66 -14.27
CA GLU A 382 -1.53 0.20 -14.69
C GLU A 382 -1.17 1.69 -14.52
N LEU A 383 -0.65 2.06 -13.34
CA LEU A 383 -0.22 3.44 -13.07
C LEU A 383 0.84 3.91 -14.06
N LEU A 384 1.85 3.08 -14.35
CA LEU A 384 2.90 3.42 -15.31
C LEU A 384 2.33 3.70 -16.70
N SER A 385 1.32 2.92 -17.12
CA SER A 385 0.63 3.14 -18.40
C SER A 385 -0.11 4.47 -18.43
N ILE A 386 -0.87 4.80 -17.38
CA ILE A 386 -1.61 6.07 -17.28
C ILE A 386 -0.64 7.26 -17.19
N TYR A 387 0.40 7.14 -16.37
CA TYR A 387 1.42 8.16 -16.18
C TYR A 387 2.11 8.52 -17.50
N LYS A 388 2.51 7.52 -18.31
CA LYS A 388 3.12 7.75 -19.62
C LYS A 388 2.19 8.58 -20.52
N ARG A 389 0.91 8.20 -20.61
CA ARG A 389 -0.09 8.89 -21.45
C ARG A 389 -0.32 10.32 -21.00
N LEU A 390 -0.45 10.56 -19.70
CA LEU A 390 -0.59 11.91 -19.17
C LEU A 390 0.69 12.73 -19.28
N ARG A 391 1.87 12.12 -19.14
CA ARG A 391 3.15 12.84 -19.31
C ARG A 391 3.36 13.28 -20.76
N ALA A 392 3.05 12.42 -21.72
CA ALA A 392 3.06 12.78 -23.14
C ALA A 392 2.05 13.91 -23.44
N PHE A 393 0.87 13.86 -22.82
CA PHE A 393 -0.15 14.91 -22.93
C PHE A 393 0.33 16.25 -22.34
N GLU A 394 1.07 16.23 -21.23
CA GLU A 394 1.63 17.43 -20.61
C GLU A 394 2.85 17.99 -21.35
N ALA A 395 3.65 17.15 -22.00
CA ALA A 395 4.80 17.60 -22.80
C ALA A 395 4.36 18.57 -23.92
N THR A 396 3.16 18.41 -24.47
CA THR A 396 2.58 19.36 -25.45
C THR A 396 2.27 20.73 -24.86
N ILE A 397 2.01 20.83 -23.56
CA ILE A 397 1.77 22.12 -22.88
C ILE A 397 3.08 22.90 -22.76
N ASP A 398 4.12 22.19 -22.30
CA ASP A 398 5.45 22.72 -21.97
C ASP A 398 6.38 22.83 -23.19
N GLU A 399 5.91 22.42 -24.38
CA GLU A 399 6.71 22.34 -25.62
C GLU A 399 7.97 21.48 -25.45
N GLU A 400 7.91 20.50 -24.54
CA GLU A 400 8.96 19.52 -24.30
C GLU A 400 8.94 18.42 -25.37
N PRO A 401 10.11 17.88 -25.75
CA PRO A 401 10.14 16.75 -26.66
C PRO A 401 9.49 15.52 -26.01
N LEU A 402 8.81 14.69 -26.82
CA LEU A 402 8.12 13.48 -26.35
C LEU A 402 9.05 12.57 -25.54
N PRO A 403 8.54 11.70 -24.64
CA PRO A 403 9.38 10.76 -23.90
C PRO A 403 10.30 9.94 -24.83
N HIS A 404 11.55 9.70 -24.42
CA HIS A 404 12.62 9.08 -25.24
C HIS A 404 12.25 7.73 -25.88
N ILE A 405 11.31 6.99 -25.27
CA ILE A 405 10.81 5.70 -25.77
C ILE A 405 9.87 5.92 -26.98
N ASP A 406 9.05 6.98 -26.91
CA ASP A 406 8.14 7.35 -28.00
C ASP A 406 8.93 7.99 -29.16
N GLN A 407 10.01 8.73 -28.85
CA GLN A 407 10.97 9.22 -29.85
C GLN A 407 11.64 8.06 -30.59
N LYS A 408 12.17 7.07 -29.87
CA LYS A 408 12.86 5.92 -30.47
C LYS A 408 11.92 5.13 -31.40
N PHE A 409 10.65 4.94 -31.01
CA PHE A 409 9.64 4.30 -31.86
C PHE A 409 9.37 5.07 -33.17
N ILE A 410 9.32 6.40 -33.10
CA ILE A 410 9.18 7.26 -34.28
C ILE A 410 10.45 7.17 -35.16
N GLU A 411 11.63 7.16 -34.54
CA GLU A 411 12.92 7.07 -35.23
C GLU A 411 13.12 5.74 -35.98
N VAL A 412 12.62 4.63 -35.44
CA VAL A 412 12.71 3.32 -36.12
C VAL A 412 11.51 3.02 -37.04
N GLY A 413 10.71 4.04 -37.38
CA GLY A 413 9.60 3.90 -38.33
C GLY A 413 8.50 2.93 -37.90
N GLY A 414 8.42 2.60 -36.61
CA GLY A 414 7.49 1.60 -36.07
C GLY A 414 7.97 0.14 -36.11
N GLU A 415 9.17 -0.14 -36.61
CA GLU A 415 9.78 -1.47 -36.60
C GLU A 415 10.94 -1.51 -35.60
N GLU A 416 10.95 -2.44 -34.64
CA GLU A 416 12.20 -2.74 -33.91
C GLU A 416 12.31 -4.25 -33.68
N GLU A 417 13.54 -4.75 -33.87
CA GLU A 417 13.93 -6.16 -33.95
C GLU A 417 13.36 -7.03 -32.83
N LEU A 418 12.84 -8.18 -33.24
CA LEU A 418 12.44 -9.26 -32.36
C LEU A 418 13.69 -9.84 -31.67
N ALA A 419 13.98 -9.38 -30.46
CA ALA A 419 14.88 -10.04 -29.52
C ALA A 419 14.11 -10.62 -28.33
#